data_AF-A0A953M7D4-F1
#
_entry.id   AF-A0A953M7D4-F1
#
_cell.length_a   1.000
_cell.length_b   1.000
_cell.length_c   1.000
_cell.angle_alpha   90.00
_cell.angle_beta   90.00
_cell.angle_gamma   90.00
#
_symmetry.space_group_name_H-M   'P 1'
#
loop_
_entity.id
_entity.type
_entity.pdbx_description
1 polymer ?
#
loop_
_entity_poly.entity_id
_entity_poly.type
_entity_poly.pdbx_seq_one_letter_code
_entity_poly.pdbx_strand_id
1 'polypeptide(L)'
;MTQPSAPAFTLLELLIAIALLGLLSASVFAFMWHLFDREDRALVLARRTQTASVLFDRLERDLLTAVTATPDGPGIVGDDHSITIAHRAVFVGGQGSPHTDLQRTLIHFERERGVLTLVREDAFKADEQVTEDRPSDVTANHGPDEPEGVLATDIREVRFRYHDGVSWRSSFTSNRRFPVAVEIALWFDRGVPGDEPGDPDDPEAFAGNEFDPADEFGAPFDIDSAMFEQDEADSTPASEPDRLRVIVIPDARDEPTVGGGGAAP
;
A
#
# COMPACT_ATOMS: atom_id res chain seq x y z
N MET A 1 27.92 34.27 69.04
CA MET A 1 27.56 33.31 67.98
C MET A 1 26.10 33.54 67.64
N THR A 2 25.81 34.39 66.67
CA THR A 2 24.45 34.64 66.17
C THR A 2 24.14 33.58 65.12
N GLN A 3 23.26 32.64 65.45
CA GLN A 3 22.69 31.75 64.43
C GLN A 3 21.85 32.60 63.47
N PRO A 4 22.10 32.54 62.16
CA PRO A 4 21.22 33.20 61.19
C PRO A 4 19.84 32.54 61.26
N SER A 5 18.80 33.35 61.47
CA SER A 5 17.41 32.92 61.40
C SER A 5 17.12 32.43 59.98
N ALA A 6 16.75 31.15 59.85
CA ALA A 6 16.35 30.59 58.57
C ALA A 6 15.10 31.32 58.08
N PRO A 7 15.09 31.86 56.85
CA PRO A 7 13.91 32.52 56.29
C PRO A 7 12.77 31.49 56.19
N ALA A 8 11.62 31.81 56.80
CA ALA A 8 10.43 31.00 56.67
C ALA A 8 9.85 31.18 55.26
N PHE A 9 9.74 30.07 54.52
CA PHE A 9 9.19 30.04 53.17
C PHE A 9 7.72 30.49 53.20
N THR A 10 7.34 31.39 52.29
CA THR A 10 5.95 31.88 52.26
C THR A 10 5.04 30.83 51.63
N LEU A 11 3.82 30.68 52.15
CA LEU A 11 2.81 29.77 51.59
C LEU A 11 2.51 30.10 50.11
N LEU A 12 2.59 31.38 49.74
CA LEU A 12 2.45 31.84 48.36
C LEU A 12 3.54 31.26 47.44
N GLU A 13 4.80 31.26 47.88
CA GLU A 13 5.92 30.74 47.09
C GLU A 13 5.77 29.23 46.86
N LEU A 14 5.29 28.49 47.86
CA LEU A 14 4.94 27.07 47.70
C LEU A 14 3.83 26.86 46.67
N LEU A 15 2.77 27.69 46.71
CA LEU A 15 1.68 27.60 45.73
C LEU A 15 2.18 27.90 44.31
N ILE A 16 3.03 28.91 44.13
CA ILE A 16 3.64 29.23 42.84
C ILE A 16 4.51 28.07 42.37
N ALA A 17 5.34 27.50 43.24
CA ALA A 17 6.19 26.35 42.89
C ALA A 17 5.36 25.14 42.43
N ILE A 18 4.25 24.84 43.12
CA ILE A 18 3.33 23.76 42.72
C ILE A 18 2.65 24.08 41.39
N ALA A 19 2.22 25.33 41.17
CA ALA A 19 1.62 25.74 39.90
C ALA A 19 2.59 25.62 38.73
N LEU A 20 3.84 26.07 38.91
CA LEU A 20 4.90 25.94 37.90
C LEU A 20 5.25 24.48 37.63
N LEU A 21 5.30 23.64 38.68
CA LEU A 21 5.52 22.21 38.52
C LEU A 21 4.38 21.55 37.72
N GLY A 22 3.14 21.95 38.00
CA GLY A 22 1.96 21.49 37.25
C GLY A 22 2.03 21.87 35.78
N LEU A 23 2.34 23.14 35.48
CA LEU A 23 2.49 23.63 34.10
C LEU A 23 3.60 22.89 33.36
N LEU A 24 4.76 22.71 34.00
CA LEU A 24 5.87 21.97 33.41
C LEU A 24 5.49 20.52 33.11
N SER A 25 4.78 19.87 34.04
CA SER A 25 4.34 18.48 33.88
C SER A 25 3.35 18.34 32.71
N ALA A 26 2.41 19.28 32.58
CA ALA A 26 1.47 19.32 31.46
C ALA A 26 2.17 19.50 30.11
N SER A 27 3.17 20.40 30.05
CA SER A 27 3.95 20.62 28.82
C SER A 27 4.73 19.38 28.39
N VAL A 28 5.41 18.70 29.33
CA VAL A 28 6.12 17.45 29.05
C VAL A 28 5.16 16.36 28.59
N PHE A 29 3.98 16.26 29.21
CA PHE A 29 2.96 15.30 28.84
C PHE A 29 2.44 15.55 27.42
N ALA A 30 2.12 16.80 27.07
CA ALA A 30 1.72 17.18 25.71
C ALA A 30 2.80 16.84 24.68
N PHE A 31 4.06 17.19 24.95
CA PHE A 31 5.18 16.84 24.08
C PHE A 31 5.33 15.33 23.88
N MET A 32 5.13 14.53 24.94
CA MET A 32 5.21 13.09 24.86
C MET A 32 4.14 12.50 23.93
N TRP A 33 2.90 13.01 23.96
CA TRP A 33 1.86 12.60 23.02
C TRP A 33 2.24 12.91 21.56
N HIS A 34 2.74 14.12 21.31
CA HIS A 34 3.22 14.48 19.97
C HIS A 34 4.37 13.61 19.47
N LEU A 35 5.21 13.09 20.38
CA LEU A 35 6.27 12.16 20.01
C LEU A 35 5.70 10.81 19.57
N PHE A 36 4.69 10.29 20.29
CA PHE A 36 4.01 9.04 19.92
C PHE A 36 3.31 9.14 18.56
N ASP A 37 2.58 10.23 18.29
CA ASP A 37 1.92 10.43 17.00
C ASP A 37 2.91 10.48 15.83
N ARG A 38 4.11 11.03 16.07
CA ARG A 38 5.18 11.08 15.07
C ARG A 38 5.82 9.71 14.83
N GLU A 39 5.99 8.93 15.88
CA GLU A 39 6.50 7.56 15.79
C GLU A 39 5.54 6.70 14.98
N ASP A 40 4.23 6.76 15.26
CA ASP A 40 3.21 5.99 14.54
C ASP A 40 3.18 6.32 13.05
N ARG A 41 3.25 7.61 12.68
CA ARG A 41 3.35 8.04 11.27
C ARG A 41 4.61 7.51 10.60
N ALA A 42 5.75 7.59 11.29
CA ALA A 42 7.01 7.08 10.76
C ALA A 42 6.95 5.57 10.52
N LEU A 43 6.32 4.81 11.44
CA LEU A 43 6.11 3.38 11.29
C LEU A 43 5.20 3.05 10.10
N VAL A 44 4.11 3.80 9.91
CA VAL A 44 3.22 3.64 8.74
C VAL A 44 3.97 3.89 7.44
N LEU A 45 4.72 5.00 7.33
CA LEU A 45 5.50 5.33 6.13
C LEU A 45 6.62 4.31 5.85
N ALA A 46 7.27 3.81 6.91
CA ALA A 46 8.29 2.76 6.80
C ALA A 46 7.67 1.46 6.28
N ARG A 47 6.53 1.04 6.82
CA ARG A 47 5.81 -0.16 6.38
C ARG A 47 5.42 -0.07 4.91
N ARG A 48 4.85 1.06 4.47
CA ARG A 48 4.48 1.31 3.07
C ARG A 48 5.67 1.24 2.12
N THR A 49 6.77 1.86 2.51
CA THR A 49 8.01 1.85 1.70
C THR A 49 8.60 0.45 1.61
N GLN A 50 8.57 -0.31 2.71
CA GLN A 50 8.99 -1.70 2.73
C GLN A 50 8.10 -2.58 1.83
N THR A 51 6.77 -2.47 1.96
CA THR A 51 5.80 -3.17 1.12
C THR A 51 6.03 -2.90 -0.36
N ALA A 52 6.15 -1.63 -0.76
CA ALA A 52 6.41 -1.27 -2.15
C ALA A 52 7.73 -1.85 -2.65
N SER A 53 8.78 -1.82 -1.84
CA SER A 53 10.10 -2.36 -2.21
C SER A 53 10.04 -3.87 -2.40
N VAL A 54 9.40 -4.60 -1.47
CA VAL A 54 9.22 -6.05 -1.57
C VAL A 54 8.42 -6.42 -2.81
N LEU A 55 7.31 -5.72 -3.09
CA LEU A 55 6.49 -5.94 -4.28
C LEU A 55 7.31 -5.72 -5.56
N PHE A 56 8.01 -4.59 -5.64
CA PHE A 56 8.75 -4.21 -6.84
C PHE A 56 9.93 -5.13 -7.11
N ASP A 57 10.73 -5.46 -6.10
CA ASP A 57 11.86 -6.37 -6.25
C ASP A 57 11.39 -7.78 -6.61
N ARG A 58 10.21 -8.16 -6.12
CA ARG A 58 9.58 -9.43 -6.47
C ARG A 58 9.11 -9.44 -7.92
N LEU A 59 8.32 -8.46 -8.33
CA LEU A 59 7.86 -8.31 -9.70
C LEU A 59 9.04 -8.23 -10.68
N GLU A 60 10.09 -7.48 -10.35
CA GLU A 60 11.29 -7.38 -11.16
C GLU A 60 11.94 -8.74 -11.36
N ARG A 61 12.14 -9.50 -10.28
CA ARG A 61 12.72 -10.85 -10.36
C ARG A 61 11.85 -11.79 -11.19
N ASP A 62 10.54 -11.79 -10.96
CA ASP A 62 9.61 -12.69 -11.65
C ASP A 62 9.48 -12.32 -13.14
N LEU A 63 9.52 -11.03 -13.49
CA LEU A 63 9.53 -10.54 -14.87
C LEU A 63 10.86 -10.85 -15.58
N LEU A 64 12.00 -10.77 -14.89
CA LEU A 64 13.32 -11.10 -15.44
C LEU A 64 13.48 -12.59 -15.76
N THR A 65 12.73 -13.46 -15.09
CA THR A 65 12.75 -14.91 -15.36
C THR A 65 11.43 -15.42 -15.95
N ALA A 66 10.58 -14.52 -16.44
CA ALA A 66 9.30 -14.84 -17.03
C ALA A 66 9.46 -15.73 -18.27
N VAL A 67 8.46 -16.56 -18.55
CA VAL A 67 8.36 -17.34 -19.78
C VAL A 67 7.22 -16.79 -20.64
N THR A 68 7.31 -16.89 -21.97
CA THR A 68 6.25 -16.35 -22.86
C THR A 68 4.99 -17.22 -22.88
N ALA A 69 5.14 -18.51 -22.54
CA ALA A 69 4.08 -19.50 -22.53
C ALA A 69 4.48 -20.66 -21.62
N THR A 70 3.48 -21.25 -20.99
CA THR A 70 3.54 -22.53 -20.29
C THR A 70 2.73 -23.56 -21.08
N PRO A 71 2.81 -24.86 -20.75
CA PRO A 71 1.91 -25.86 -21.32
C PRO A 71 0.43 -25.52 -21.13
N ASP A 72 0.10 -24.85 -20.03
CA ASP A 72 -1.28 -24.55 -19.60
C ASP A 72 -1.77 -23.17 -20.04
N GLY A 73 -0.93 -22.36 -20.72
CA GLY A 73 -1.36 -21.05 -21.20
C GLY A 73 -0.28 -20.00 -21.41
N PRO A 74 -0.69 -18.72 -21.51
CA PRO A 74 0.24 -17.59 -21.57
C PRO A 74 1.10 -17.51 -20.29
N GLY A 75 2.35 -17.09 -20.43
CA GLY A 75 3.23 -16.92 -19.29
C GLY A 75 3.13 -15.57 -18.59
N ILE A 76 2.55 -14.54 -19.21
CA ILE A 76 2.14 -13.30 -18.54
C ILE A 76 0.70 -12.99 -18.94
N VAL A 77 -0.16 -12.76 -17.95
CA VAL A 77 -1.54 -12.28 -18.14
C VAL A 77 -1.81 -11.23 -17.09
N GLY A 78 -2.44 -10.13 -17.48
CA GLY A 78 -2.91 -9.16 -16.50
C GLY A 78 -3.75 -8.07 -17.10
N ASP A 79 -4.43 -7.36 -16.20
CA ASP A 79 -5.19 -6.15 -16.43
C ASP A 79 -4.59 -5.02 -15.58
N ASP A 80 -5.38 -3.99 -15.27
CA ASP A 80 -4.97 -2.82 -14.50
C ASP A 80 -4.84 -3.11 -13.00
N HIS A 81 -5.44 -4.17 -12.48
CA HIS A 81 -5.47 -4.48 -11.04
C HIS A 81 -4.89 -5.85 -10.69
N SER A 82 -4.55 -6.65 -11.70
CA SER A 82 -3.98 -7.97 -11.50
C SER A 82 -2.90 -8.29 -12.53
N ILE A 83 -1.91 -9.07 -12.10
CA ILE A 83 -0.89 -9.63 -12.98
C ILE A 83 -0.51 -11.04 -12.51
N THR A 84 -0.47 -11.96 -13.46
CA THR A 84 -0.04 -13.34 -13.30
C THR A 84 1.21 -13.56 -14.13
N ILE A 85 2.28 -14.05 -13.51
CA ILE A 85 3.59 -14.25 -14.14
C ILE A 85 4.05 -15.68 -13.90
N ALA A 86 4.08 -16.48 -14.96
CA ALA A 86 4.82 -17.74 -15.00
C ALA A 86 6.30 -17.44 -15.25
N HIS A 87 7.14 -17.93 -14.35
CA HIS A 87 8.57 -17.63 -14.34
C HIS A 87 9.37 -18.83 -13.87
N ARG A 88 10.65 -18.87 -14.26
CA ARG A 88 11.59 -19.88 -13.76
C ARG A 88 12.14 -19.45 -12.41
N ALA A 89 12.12 -20.36 -11.45
CA ALA A 89 12.67 -20.16 -10.13
C ALA A 89 13.50 -21.38 -9.72
N VAL A 90 14.57 -21.14 -8.96
CA VAL A 90 15.33 -22.20 -8.31
C VAL A 90 14.78 -22.37 -6.89
N PHE A 91 14.13 -23.49 -6.64
CA PHE A 91 13.68 -23.84 -5.30
C PHE A 91 14.79 -24.58 -4.54
N VAL A 92 15.20 -24.06 -3.39
CA VAL A 92 16.08 -24.77 -2.46
C VAL A 92 15.19 -25.54 -1.48
N GLY A 93 14.64 -26.64 -1.96
CA GLY A 93 13.74 -27.51 -1.20
C GLY A 93 14.47 -28.64 -0.47
N GLY A 94 13.98 -29.00 0.71
CA GLY A 94 14.33 -30.25 1.38
C GLY A 94 13.84 -31.47 0.57
N GLN A 95 14.49 -32.63 0.75
CA GLN A 95 14.16 -33.87 0.06
C GLN A 95 12.66 -34.21 0.16
N GLY A 96 12.00 -34.47 -0.97
CA GLY A 96 10.72 -35.22 -0.98
C GLY A 96 9.63 -34.70 -1.90
N SER A 97 9.68 -33.45 -2.36
CA SER A 97 8.62 -32.88 -3.20
C SER A 97 9.14 -32.58 -4.61
N PRO A 98 8.53 -33.13 -5.68
CA PRO A 98 8.88 -32.80 -7.06
C PRO A 98 8.44 -31.36 -7.34
N HIS A 99 9.32 -30.40 -7.05
CA HIS A 99 9.13 -29.02 -7.45
C HIS A 99 9.60 -28.88 -8.89
N THR A 100 8.75 -28.29 -9.71
CA THR A 100 9.13 -27.88 -11.05
C THR A 100 9.92 -26.57 -10.96
N ASP A 101 10.85 -26.35 -11.90
CA ASP A 101 11.54 -25.06 -12.01
C ASP A 101 10.59 -23.93 -12.45
N LEU A 102 9.42 -24.28 -12.96
CA LEU A 102 8.38 -23.34 -13.36
C LEU A 102 7.42 -23.03 -12.19
N GLN A 103 7.36 -21.76 -11.81
CA GLN A 103 6.45 -21.23 -10.80
C GLN A 103 5.52 -20.19 -11.41
N ARG A 104 4.41 -19.91 -10.72
CA ARG A 104 3.46 -18.86 -11.07
C ARG A 104 3.33 -17.91 -9.88
N THR A 105 3.45 -16.62 -10.12
CA THR A 105 3.14 -15.58 -9.14
C THR A 105 1.91 -14.82 -9.59
N LEU A 106 0.93 -14.72 -8.69
CA LEU A 106 -0.33 -14.02 -8.88
C LEU A 106 -0.33 -12.82 -7.96
N ILE A 107 -0.58 -11.65 -8.52
CA ILE A 107 -0.75 -10.42 -7.77
C ILE A 107 -2.12 -9.88 -8.12
N HIS A 108 -2.94 -9.64 -7.11
CA HIS A 108 -4.31 -9.16 -7.27
C HIS A 108 -4.61 -8.09 -6.24
N PHE A 109 -5.18 -6.98 -6.70
CA PHE A 109 -5.64 -5.90 -5.85
C PHE A 109 -7.17 -5.87 -5.78
N GLU A 110 -7.72 -6.05 -4.58
CA GLU A 110 -9.15 -5.95 -4.30
C GLU A 110 -9.49 -4.51 -3.88
N ARG A 111 -9.87 -3.67 -4.85
CA ARG A 111 -10.09 -2.22 -4.66
C ARG A 111 -11.09 -1.91 -3.55
N GLU A 112 -12.16 -2.70 -3.41
CA GLU A 112 -13.19 -2.48 -2.40
C GLU A 112 -12.66 -2.63 -0.97
N ARG A 113 -11.65 -3.47 -0.78
CA ARG A 113 -11.05 -3.73 0.53
C ARG A 113 -9.71 -3.05 0.75
N GLY A 114 -9.10 -2.50 -0.31
CA GLY A 114 -7.75 -1.96 -0.27
C GLY A 114 -6.68 -3.03 -0.01
N VAL A 115 -6.97 -4.29 -0.33
CA VAL A 115 -6.10 -5.44 -0.06
C VAL A 115 -5.32 -5.83 -1.29
N LEU A 116 -4.00 -5.89 -1.16
CA LEU A 116 -3.09 -6.41 -2.18
C LEU A 116 -2.60 -7.80 -1.76
N THR A 117 -2.89 -8.78 -2.60
CA THR A 117 -2.50 -10.18 -2.38
C THR A 117 -1.40 -10.56 -3.35
N LEU A 118 -0.39 -11.29 -2.86
CA LEU A 118 0.68 -11.89 -3.63
C LEU A 118 0.77 -13.38 -3.27
N VAL A 119 0.40 -14.22 -4.22
CA VAL A 119 0.45 -15.68 -4.08
C VAL A 119 1.52 -16.24 -5.01
N ARG A 120 2.24 -17.25 -4.56
CA ARG A 120 3.14 -18.04 -5.42
C ARG A 120 2.76 -19.50 -5.34
N GLU A 121 2.60 -20.10 -6.51
CA GLU A 121 2.22 -21.50 -6.66
C GLU A 121 3.09 -22.21 -7.69
N ASP A 122 3.07 -23.55 -7.65
CA ASP A 122 3.67 -24.38 -8.68
C ASP A 122 2.85 -24.25 -9.96
N ALA A 123 3.49 -23.88 -11.08
CA ALA A 123 2.75 -23.54 -12.30
C ALA A 123 1.93 -24.70 -12.89
N PHE A 124 2.33 -25.95 -12.59
CA PHE A 124 1.69 -27.17 -13.05
C PHE A 124 0.53 -27.65 -12.18
N LYS A 125 0.38 -27.13 -10.95
CA LYS A 125 -0.73 -27.53 -10.05
C LYS A 125 -1.98 -26.67 -10.21
N ALA A 126 -1.88 -25.55 -10.94
CA ALA A 126 -2.96 -24.57 -11.09
C ALA A 126 -4.22 -25.16 -11.75
N ASP A 127 -4.08 -26.19 -12.59
CA ASP A 127 -5.21 -26.79 -13.32
C ASP A 127 -5.91 -27.93 -12.54
N GLU A 128 -5.25 -28.49 -11.51
CA GLU A 128 -5.75 -29.68 -10.82
C GLU A 128 -6.64 -29.36 -9.61
N GLN A 129 -6.80 -28.09 -9.21
CA GLN A 129 -7.53 -27.73 -7.98
C GLN A 129 -8.39 -26.45 -8.04
N VAL A 130 -9.22 -26.33 -9.07
CA VAL A 130 -10.55 -25.71 -8.91
C VAL A 130 -11.56 -26.81 -8.58
N THR A 131 -11.28 -27.58 -7.54
CA THR A 131 -12.25 -28.48 -6.89
C THR A 131 -12.28 -28.05 -5.43
N GLU A 132 -13.46 -27.64 -4.97
CA GLU A 132 -13.83 -26.88 -3.77
C GLU A 132 -13.34 -27.40 -2.39
N ASP A 133 -12.36 -28.30 -2.32
CA ASP A 133 -12.06 -29.05 -1.10
C ASP A 133 -10.54 -29.28 -0.96
N ARG A 134 -9.77 -28.20 -0.67
CA ARG A 134 -8.35 -28.35 -0.33
C ARG A 134 -8.13 -28.17 1.18
N PRO A 135 -7.56 -29.18 1.88
CA PRO A 135 -7.24 -29.09 3.29
C PRO A 135 -6.05 -28.15 3.52
N SER A 136 -6.27 -27.23 4.46
CA SER A 136 -5.40 -26.22 5.02
C SER A 136 -4.24 -26.83 5.82
N ASP A 137 -3.14 -27.19 5.16
CA ASP A 137 -1.94 -27.59 5.90
C ASP A 137 -0.64 -27.34 5.12
N VAL A 138 -0.26 -26.07 4.95
CA VAL A 138 1.14 -25.68 4.77
C VAL A 138 1.38 -24.32 5.47
N THR A 139 1.96 -24.39 6.67
CA THR A 139 2.63 -23.28 7.41
C THR A 139 1.77 -22.06 7.82
N ALA A 140 0.70 -22.31 8.56
CA ALA A 140 -0.03 -21.28 9.29
C ALA A 140 0.71 -20.86 10.57
N ASN A 141 1.48 -19.77 10.49
CA ASN A 141 1.66 -18.83 11.60
C ASN A 141 0.76 -17.60 11.41
N HIS A 142 -0.23 -17.69 10.52
CA HIS A 142 -1.26 -16.67 10.31
C HIS A 142 -2.53 -17.16 10.98
N GLY A 143 -3.22 -16.24 11.67
CA GLY A 143 -4.48 -16.56 12.33
C GLY A 143 -5.50 -17.11 11.33
N PRO A 144 -6.53 -17.85 11.80
CA PRO A 144 -7.53 -18.49 10.95
C PRO A 144 -8.34 -17.55 10.04
N ASP A 145 -8.17 -16.23 10.17
CA ASP A 145 -8.93 -15.21 9.46
C ASP A 145 -8.09 -14.34 8.49
N GLU A 146 -6.77 -14.55 8.38
CA GLU A 146 -5.96 -13.80 7.40
C GLU A 146 -5.86 -14.59 6.08
N PRO A 147 -6.31 -14.02 4.94
CA PRO A 147 -6.16 -14.67 3.64
C PRO A 147 -4.68 -14.96 3.37
N GLU A 148 -4.38 -16.17 2.91
CA GLU A 148 -3.03 -16.54 2.54
C GLU A 148 -2.51 -15.59 1.44
N GLY A 149 -1.32 -15.02 1.66
CA GLY A 149 -0.67 -14.14 0.67
C GLY A 149 -1.04 -12.66 0.73
N VAL A 150 -1.75 -12.17 1.75
CA VAL A 150 -1.93 -10.72 1.92
C VAL A 150 -0.58 -10.03 2.11
N LEU A 151 -0.26 -9.11 1.21
CA LEU A 151 0.97 -8.31 1.25
C LEU A 151 0.75 -6.97 1.96
N ALA A 152 -0.41 -6.34 1.75
CA ALA A 152 -0.78 -5.06 2.36
C ALA A 152 -2.29 -4.84 2.36
N THR A 153 -2.77 -4.05 3.31
CA THR A 153 -4.18 -3.68 3.49
C THR A 153 -4.41 -2.16 3.46
N ASP A 154 -3.35 -1.36 3.32
CA ASP A 154 -3.39 0.10 3.32
C ASP A 154 -3.16 0.70 1.92
N ILE A 155 -3.56 -0.04 0.87
CA ILE A 155 -3.41 0.37 -0.51
C ILE A 155 -4.76 0.87 -1.02
N ARG A 156 -4.80 2.14 -1.44
CA ARG A 156 -5.99 2.76 -2.02
C ARG A 156 -6.17 2.34 -3.48
N GLU A 157 -5.07 2.26 -4.22
CA GLU A 157 -5.11 1.91 -5.63
C GLU A 157 -3.81 1.25 -6.10
N VAL A 158 -3.95 0.28 -7.01
CA VAL A 158 -2.86 -0.31 -7.78
C VAL A 158 -3.20 -0.17 -9.26
N ARG A 159 -2.20 0.19 -10.05
CA ARG A 159 -2.31 0.20 -11.51
C ARG A 159 -1.14 -0.52 -12.15
N PHE A 160 -1.44 -1.48 -13.00
CA PHE A 160 -0.50 -2.08 -13.94
C PHE A 160 -0.71 -1.52 -15.35
N ARG A 161 0.39 -1.24 -16.06
CA ARG A 161 0.35 -0.93 -17.49
C ARG A 161 1.46 -1.67 -18.21
N TYR A 162 1.21 -2.01 -19.46
CA TYR A 162 2.07 -2.85 -20.27
C TYR A 162 2.48 -2.09 -21.54
N HIS A 163 3.77 -1.90 -21.75
CA HIS A 163 4.30 -1.27 -22.95
C HIS A 163 4.55 -2.33 -24.03
N ASP A 164 3.92 -2.22 -25.19
CA ASP A 164 4.06 -3.19 -26.29
C ASP A 164 5.20 -2.86 -27.28
N GLY A 165 5.97 -1.80 -27.00
CA GLY A 165 7.00 -1.25 -27.89
C GLY A 165 6.56 0.02 -28.62
N VAL A 166 5.25 0.28 -28.69
CA VAL A 166 4.66 1.44 -29.38
C VAL A 166 3.80 2.27 -28.41
N SER A 167 3.06 1.62 -27.53
CA SER A 167 2.07 2.24 -26.66
C SER A 167 1.92 1.50 -25.33
N TRP A 168 1.49 2.24 -24.31
CA TRP A 168 1.09 1.69 -23.02
C TRP A 168 -0.37 1.22 -23.06
N ARG A 169 -0.62 0.00 -22.55
CA ARG A 169 -1.94 -0.63 -22.47
C ARG A 169 -2.29 -0.98 -21.02
N SER A 170 -3.58 -1.06 -20.69
CA SER A 170 -4.06 -1.47 -19.37
C SER A 170 -4.20 -2.99 -19.22
N SER A 171 -4.10 -3.76 -20.31
CA SER A 171 -4.14 -5.22 -20.25
C SER A 171 -3.14 -5.84 -21.22
N PHE A 172 -2.71 -7.05 -20.88
CA PHE A 172 -1.75 -7.81 -21.69
C PHE A 172 -1.91 -9.31 -21.49
N THR A 173 -1.77 -10.05 -22.58
CA THR A 173 -1.69 -11.50 -22.59
C THR A 173 -0.53 -11.92 -23.48
N SER A 174 0.44 -12.64 -22.92
CA SER A 174 1.61 -13.08 -23.67
C SER A 174 1.23 -14.18 -24.65
N ASN A 175 1.10 -13.82 -25.93
CA ASN A 175 0.95 -14.79 -27.01
C ASN A 175 2.27 -14.88 -27.80
N ARG A 176 3.26 -15.57 -27.21
CA ARG A 176 4.64 -15.71 -27.74
C ARG A 176 5.50 -14.45 -27.76
N ARG A 177 5.05 -13.36 -27.13
CA ARG A 177 5.80 -12.10 -26.96
C ARG A 177 5.65 -11.60 -25.53
N PHE A 178 6.67 -10.89 -25.06
CA PHE A 178 6.64 -10.15 -23.79
C PHE A 178 6.23 -8.70 -24.02
N PRO A 179 5.67 -8.02 -23.01
CA PRO A 179 5.66 -6.57 -23.02
C PRO A 179 7.11 -6.07 -22.90
N VAL A 180 7.43 -4.97 -23.57
CA VAL A 180 8.77 -4.33 -23.50
C VAL A 180 9.04 -3.79 -22.10
N ALA A 181 8.01 -3.27 -21.44
CA ALA A 181 8.09 -2.84 -20.06
C ALA A 181 6.74 -3.00 -19.35
N VAL A 182 6.80 -3.11 -18.03
CA VAL A 182 5.63 -3.10 -17.14
C VAL A 182 5.78 -1.91 -16.18
N GLU A 183 4.77 -1.05 -16.12
CA GLU A 183 4.64 0.01 -15.12
C GLU A 183 3.76 -0.51 -13.99
N ILE A 184 4.23 -0.33 -12.75
CA ILE A 184 3.44 -0.56 -11.54
C ILE A 184 3.38 0.74 -10.77
N ALA A 185 2.16 1.19 -10.49
CA ALA A 185 1.90 2.38 -9.70
C ALA A 185 1.05 2.01 -8.48
N LEU A 186 1.45 2.52 -7.31
CA LEU A 186 0.79 2.31 -6.03
C LEU A 186 0.37 3.66 -5.45
N TRP A 187 -0.86 3.69 -4.93
CA TRP A 187 -1.35 4.75 -4.07
C TRP A 187 -1.72 4.12 -2.73
N PHE A 188 -1.11 4.61 -1.67
CA PHE A 188 -1.47 4.24 -0.31
C PHE A 188 -2.65 5.07 0.15
N ASP A 189 -3.44 4.52 1.06
CA ASP A 189 -4.45 5.30 1.75
C ASP A 189 -3.75 6.42 2.54
N ARG A 190 -4.20 7.66 2.50
CA ARG A 190 -3.55 8.74 3.27
C ARG A 190 -3.87 8.66 4.76
N GLY A 191 -4.71 7.69 5.16
CA GLY A 191 -5.39 7.72 6.44
C GLY A 191 -6.51 8.75 6.37
N VAL A 192 -7.61 8.51 7.08
CA VAL A 192 -8.73 9.46 7.14
C VAL A 192 -8.19 10.83 7.57
N PRO A 193 -8.37 11.89 6.76
CA PRO A 193 -8.08 13.26 7.17
C PRO A 193 -9.00 13.60 8.33
N GLY A 194 -8.43 13.68 9.51
CA GLY A 194 -9.13 13.80 10.80
C GLY A 194 -8.16 13.68 11.97
N ASP A 195 -7.06 12.94 11.76
CA ASP A 195 -5.86 12.94 12.60
C ASP A 195 -4.73 13.81 12.00
N GLU A 196 -5.04 14.80 11.16
CA GLU A 196 -4.06 15.88 10.98
C GLU A 196 -3.95 16.56 12.35
N PRO A 197 -2.78 16.45 13.03
CA PRO A 197 -2.60 17.12 14.30
C PRO A 197 -2.68 18.58 13.91
N GLY A 198 -3.70 19.28 14.42
CA GLY A 198 -3.83 20.71 14.21
C GLY A 198 -2.44 21.32 14.32
N ASP A 199 -2.05 22.07 13.29
CA ASP A 199 -0.72 22.64 13.20
C ASP A 199 -0.39 23.24 14.58
N PRO A 200 0.66 22.75 15.28
CA PRO A 200 0.93 23.24 16.64
C PRO A 200 1.26 24.73 16.66
N ASP A 201 1.59 25.30 15.50
CA ASP A 201 1.79 26.73 15.27
C ASP A 201 0.55 27.43 14.70
N ASP A 202 -0.57 26.72 14.49
CA ASP A 202 -1.87 27.34 14.23
C ASP A 202 -2.49 27.78 15.57
N PRO A 203 -2.45 29.08 15.91
CA PRO A 203 -3.00 29.58 17.15
C PRO A 203 -4.53 29.42 17.22
N GLU A 204 -5.20 29.12 16.12
CA GLU A 204 -6.65 28.89 16.09
C GLU A 204 -7.04 27.48 16.54
N ALA A 205 -6.15 26.48 16.42
CA ALA A 205 -6.42 25.09 16.81
C ALA A 205 -6.63 24.93 18.34
N PHE A 206 -6.08 25.83 19.16
CA PHE A 206 -6.30 25.86 20.62
C PHE A 206 -7.41 26.83 21.06
N ALA A 207 -7.87 27.72 20.18
CA ALA A 207 -8.89 28.72 20.50
C ALA A 207 -10.33 28.21 20.27
N GLY A 208 -10.51 27.10 19.54
CA GLY A 208 -11.82 26.66 19.04
C GLY A 208 -12.62 25.71 19.93
N ASN A 209 -12.05 25.08 20.96
CA ASN A 209 -12.83 24.27 21.91
C ASN A 209 -13.31 25.10 23.11
N GLU A 210 -13.86 26.28 22.82
CA GLU A 210 -14.76 26.93 23.77
C GLU A 210 -15.97 25.99 23.91
N PHE A 211 -16.04 25.32 25.06
CA PHE A 211 -17.16 24.49 25.45
C PHE A 211 -18.41 25.37 25.43
N ASP A 212 -19.18 25.37 24.33
CA ASP A 212 -20.44 26.08 24.21
C ASP A 212 -21.58 25.16 24.73
N PRO A 213 -22.08 25.37 25.96
CA PRO A 213 -23.18 24.57 26.50
C PRO A 213 -24.53 24.84 25.80
N ALA A 214 -24.59 25.72 24.79
CA ALA A 214 -25.82 26.03 24.08
C ALA A 214 -26.13 25.09 22.89
N ASP A 215 -25.15 24.34 22.38
CA ASP A 215 -25.35 23.50 21.18
C ASP A 215 -26.00 22.12 21.45
N GLU A 216 -26.26 21.74 22.70
CA GLU A 216 -26.89 20.45 23.04
C GLU A 216 -28.43 20.46 22.99
N PHE A 217 -29.09 21.62 22.88
CA PHE A 217 -30.56 21.70 22.92
C PHE A 217 -31.18 22.53 21.79
N GLY A 218 -31.38 21.87 20.64
CA GLY A 218 -32.65 22.03 19.91
C GLY A 218 -32.65 22.86 18.63
N ALA A 219 -31.97 22.39 17.58
CA ALA A 219 -32.39 22.71 16.21
C ALA A 219 -33.32 21.60 15.69
N PRO A 220 -34.55 21.93 15.22
CA PRO A 220 -35.44 20.97 14.57
C PRO A 220 -34.89 20.57 13.21
N PHE A 221 -34.88 19.25 12.95
CA PHE A 221 -34.42 18.63 11.72
C PHE A 221 -35.27 19.06 10.51
N ASP A 222 -34.73 19.93 9.65
CA ASP A 222 -35.24 20.14 8.29
C ASP A 222 -34.71 19.03 7.38
N ILE A 223 -35.51 17.97 7.26
CA ILE A 223 -35.32 16.89 6.29
C ILE A 223 -36.04 17.33 5.02
N ASP A 224 -35.41 18.17 4.21
CA ASP A 224 -35.93 18.50 2.89
C ASP A 224 -34.85 18.37 1.80
N SER A 225 -34.98 17.27 1.06
CA SER A 225 -34.95 17.26 -0.41
C SER A 225 -33.75 17.92 -1.14
N ALA A 226 -32.71 17.11 -1.39
CA ALA A 226 -31.94 17.14 -2.63
C ALA A 226 -31.42 15.72 -2.92
N MET A 227 -32.14 14.90 -3.70
CA MET A 227 -31.78 14.59 -5.10
C MET A 227 -30.29 14.84 -5.39
N PHE A 228 -29.43 13.92 -4.95
CA PHE A 228 -28.11 13.75 -5.53
C PHE A 228 -28.27 13.05 -6.88
N GLU A 229 -28.11 13.80 -7.96
CA GLU A 229 -27.76 13.28 -9.27
C GLU A 229 -26.42 12.55 -9.15
N GLN A 230 -26.49 11.24 -9.03
CA GLN A 230 -25.36 10.33 -8.94
C GLN A 230 -24.92 9.97 -10.36
N ASP A 231 -24.42 10.92 -11.15
CA ASP A 231 -23.87 10.61 -12.48
C ASP A 231 -22.98 11.75 -13.02
N GLU A 232 -21.86 12.01 -12.35
CA GLU A 232 -20.68 12.50 -13.04
C GLU A 232 -19.49 11.76 -12.44
N ALA A 233 -18.95 10.81 -13.21
CA ALA A 233 -17.68 10.17 -12.95
C ALA A 233 -16.62 11.27 -12.82
N ASP A 234 -16.41 11.68 -11.57
CA ASP A 234 -15.41 12.62 -11.10
C ASP A 234 -14.05 12.08 -11.54
N SER A 235 -13.66 12.48 -12.76
CA SER A 235 -12.31 12.38 -13.26
C SER A 235 -11.51 13.48 -12.60
N THR A 236 -11.49 13.47 -11.25
CA THR A 236 -10.52 14.21 -10.48
C THR A 236 -9.17 13.82 -11.06
N PRO A 237 -8.33 14.78 -11.49
CA PRO A 237 -7.06 14.47 -12.13
C PRO A 237 -6.33 13.49 -11.22
N ALA A 238 -6.10 12.27 -11.73
CA ALA A 238 -5.61 11.16 -10.93
C ALA A 238 -4.38 11.64 -10.17
N SER A 239 -4.49 11.70 -8.84
CA SER A 239 -3.40 12.09 -7.95
C SER A 239 -2.13 11.35 -8.36
N GLU A 240 -0.96 11.99 -8.27
CA GLU A 240 0.29 11.31 -8.58
C GLU A 240 0.46 10.05 -7.71
N PRO A 241 0.99 8.94 -8.26
CA PRO A 241 1.26 7.73 -7.48
C PRO A 241 2.32 7.98 -6.42
N ASP A 242 2.10 7.43 -5.23
CA ASP A 242 3.08 7.52 -4.13
C ASP A 242 4.37 6.75 -4.46
N ARG A 243 4.22 5.66 -5.21
CA ARG A 243 5.33 4.85 -5.73
C ARG A 243 5.02 4.41 -7.15
N LEU A 244 5.97 4.65 -8.05
CA LEU A 244 5.89 4.21 -9.44
C LEU A 244 7.22 3.57 -9.82
N ARG A 245 7.16 2.39 -10.45
CA ARG A 245 8.32 1.71 -11.03
C ARG A 245 7.99 1.20 -12.41
N VAL A 246 8.90 1.44 -13.34
CA VAL A 246 8.88 0.85 -14.69
C VAL A 246 9.97 -0.20 -14.75
N ILE A 247 9.57 -1.44 -15.08
CA ILE A 247 10.46 -2.59 -15.19
C ILE A 247 10.57 -2.96 -16.67
N VAL A 248 11.77 -2.90 -17.24
CA VAL A 248 12.04 -3.28 -18.63
C VAL A 248 12.35 -4.76 -18.71
N ILE A 249 11.72 -5.46 -19.66
CA ILE A 249 11.95 -6.90 -19.88
C ILE A 249 13.00 -7.06 -21.00
N PRO A 250 14.22 -7.54 -20.69
CA PRO A 250 15.32 -7.54 -21.66
C PRO A 250 15.08 -8.44 -22.88
N ASP A 251 14.27 -9.49 -22.71
CA ASP A 251 13.96 -10.47 -23.77
C ASP A 251 12.73 -10.10 -24.62
N ALA A 252 12.11 -8.95 -24.36
CA ALA A 252 11.06 -8.42 -25.21
C ALA A 252 11.67 -7.97 -26.54
N ARG A 253 11.73 -8.88 -27.51
CA ARG A 253 12.26 -8.58 -28.83
C ARG A 253 11.44 -7.47 -29.49
N ASP A 254 12.10 -6.37 -29.80
CA ASP A 254 11.76 -5.59 -30.98
C ASP A 254 12.11 -6.47 -32.18
N GLU A 255 11.14 -7.21 -32.74
CA GLU A 255 11.36 -7.64 -34.12
C GLU A 255 11.54 -6.34 -34.91
N PRO A 256 12.72 -6.07 -35.51
CA PRO A 256 12.83 -4.96 -36.43
C PRO A 256 11.75 -5.25 -37.46
N THR A 257 10.81 -4.33 -37.61
CA THR A 257 9.91 -4.33 -38.75
C THR A 257 10.85 -4.39 -39.95
N VAL A 258 11.01 -5.58 -40.52
CA VAL A 258 11.86 -5.79 -41.68
C VAL A 258 11.17 -4.99 -42.76
N GLY A 259 11.59 -3.74 -42.89
CA GLY A 259 11.16 -2.85 -43.94
C GLY A 259 11.50 -3.57 -45.23
N GLY A 260 10.46 -4.07 -45.90
CA GLY A 260 10.52 -4.59 -47.25
C GLY A 260 10.88 -3.46 -48.21
N GLY A 261 12.10 -2.94 -48.10
CA GLY A 261 12.74 -2.00 -49.01
C GLY A 261 13.71 -2.78 -49.88
N GLY A 262 13.18 -3.66 -50.72
CA GLY A 262 13.95 -4.49 -51.63
C GLY A 262 13.26 -4.60 -52.98
N ALA A 263 12.96 -3.47 -53.62
CA ALA A 263 12.73 -3.44 -55.05
C ALA A 263 14.06 -3.73 -55.74
N ALA A 264 14.20 -4.95 -56.27
CA ALA A 264 15.27 -5.26 -57.22
C ALA A 264 14.85 -4.76 -58.63
N PRO A 265 15.80 -4.22 -59.43
CA PRO A 265 15.56 -3.73 -60.79
C PRO A 265 15.34 -4.85 -61.82
#